data_AF-A0A2L0GLD0-F1
#
_entry.id   AF-A0A2L0GLD0-F1
#
_cell.length_a   1.000
_cell.length_b   1.000
_cell.length_c   1.000
_cell.angle_alpha   90.00
_cell.angle_beta   90.00
_cell.angle_gamma   90.00
#
_symmetry.space_group_name_H-M   'P 1'
#
loop_
_entity.id
_entity.type
_entity.pdbx_description
1 polymer ?
#
loop_
_entity_poly.entity_id
_entity_poly.type
_entity_poly.pdbx_seq_one_letter_code
_entity_poly.pdbx_strand_id
1 'polypeptide(L)' 'MLPTFIKSIVDDTTGATAIEYGLIVSLIVLVIVGSMNNVANATIEMWNDVEAQTSAAMGN' A
#
# COMPACT_ATOMS: atom_id res chain seq x y z
N MET A 1 15.38 28.85 32.70
CA MET A 1 15.76 27.86 31.66
C MET A 1 14.58 26.94 31.30
N LEU A 2 13.88 26.34 32.28
CA LEU A 2 12.64 25.55 32.06
C LEU A 2 11.51 26.22 31.22
N PRO A 3 11.24 27.55 31.34
CA PRO A 3 10.09 28.17 30.67
C PRO A 3 10.17 28.16 29.15
N THR A 4 11.38 28.32 28.60
CA THR A 4 11.61 28.40 27.16
C THR A 4 11.44 27.04 26.48
N PHE A 5 11.86 25.97 27.16
CA PHE A 5 11.75 24.59 26.65
C PHE A 5 10.30 24.11 26.58
N ILE A 6 9.50 24.37 27.63
CA ILE A 6 8.06 24.03 27.60
C ILE A 6 7.34 24.85 26.52
N LYS A 7 7.68 26.13 26.37
CA LYS A 7 7.13 26.98 25.32
C LYS A 7 7.47 26.46 23.91
N SER A 8 8.72 26.05 23.66
CA SER A 8 9.11 25.50 22.36
C SER A 8 8.38 24.20 22.02
N ILE A 9 8.06 23.35 23.02
CA ILE A 9 7.27 22.13 22.80
C ILE A 9 5.82 22.47 22.44
N VAL A 10 5.22 23.45 23.10
CA VAL A 10 3.83 23.86 22.82
C VAL A 10 3.70 24.53 21.44
N ASP A 11 4.73 25.26 21.00
CA ASP A 11 4.77 25.91 19.69
C ASP A 11 5.19 24.94 18.56
N ASP A 12 5.60 23.71 18.88
CA ASP A 12 6.08 22.72 17.91
C ASP A 12 4.91 21.98 17.23
N THR A 13 4.74 22.23 15.92
CA THR A 13 3.73 21.59 15.08
C THR A 13 4.27 20.41 14.27
N THR A 14 5.58 20.15 14.33
CA THR A 14 6.21 19.09 13.54
C THR A 14 5.68 17.70 13.90
N GLY A 15 5.35 17.47 15.18
CA GLY A 15 4.70 16.24 15.63
C GLY A 15 3.31 16.03 15.03
N ALA A 16 2.51 17.10 14.89
CA ALA A 16 1.21 17.05 14.24
C ALA A 16 1.37 16.73 12.74
N THR A 17 2.36 17.34 12.06
CA THR A 17 2.64 17.04 10.65
C THR A 17 3.13 15.61 10.42
N ALA A 18 3.89 15.04 11.37
CA ALA A 18 4.38 13.66 11.27
C ALA A 18 3.22 12.64 11.28
N ILE A 19 2.15 12.94 12.01
CA ILE A 19 0.93 12.12 12.04
C ILE A 19 0.19 12.20 10.70
N GLU A 20 0.06 13.40 10.11
CA GLU A 20 -0.60 13.60 8.82
C GLU A 20 0.14 12.88 7.69
N TYR A 21 1.45 13.08 7.57
CA TYR A 21 2.25 12.38 6.57
C TYR A 21 2.33 10.88 6.83
N GLY A 22 2.38 10.45 8.10
CA GLY A 22 2.29 9.04 8.47
C GLY A 22 0.97 8.39 8.05
N LEU A 23 -0.15 9.10 8.18
CA LEU A 23 -1.46 8.64 7.72
C LEU A 23 -1.53 8.56 6.20
N ILE A 24 -1.02 9.57 5.47
CA ILE A 24 -0.96 9.56 4.00
C ILE A 24 -0.16 8.35 3.50
N VAL A 25 1.03 8.11 4.06
CA VAL A 25 1.87 6.95 3.69
C VAL A 25 1.15 5.63 3.99
N SER A 26 0.48 5.53 5.13
CA SER A 26 -0.30 4.34 5.48
C SER A 26 -1.41 4.05 4.47
N LEU A 27 -2.14 5.09 4.02
CA LEU A 27 -3.17 4.94 2.99
C LEU A 27 -2.59 4.54 1.63
N ILE A 28 -1.42 5.08 1.25
CA ILE A 28 -0.72 4.69 0.02
C ILE A 28 -0.36 3.20 0.06
N VAL A 29 0.18 2.70 1.19
CA VAL A 29 0.53 1.29 1.36
C VAL A 29 -0.71 0.39 1.21
N LEU A 30 -1.85 0.77 1.79
CA LEU A 30 -3.09 0.01 1.64
C LEU A 30 -3.54 -0.09 0.17
N VAL A 31 -3.44 1.00 -0.58
CA VAL A 31 -3.76 1.02 -2.01
C VAL A 31 -2.81 0.12 -2.80
N ILE A 32 -1.50 0.15 -2.50
CA ILE A 32 -0.50 -0.70 -3.14
C ILE A 32 -0.81 -2.18 -2.87
N VAL A 33 -1.10 -2.56 -1.63
CA VAL A 33 -1.45 -3.95 -1.30
C VAL A 33 -2.71 -4.38 -2.04
N GLY A 34 -3.74 -3.52 -2.10
CA GLY A 34 -4.96 -3.80 -2.86
C GLY A 34 -4.71 -3.98 -4.36
N SER A 35 -3.90 -3.11 -4.97
CA SER A 35 -3.59 -3.19 -6.41
C SER A 35 -2.72 -4.40 -6.74
N MET A 36 -1.77 -4.77 -5.87
CA MET A 36 -0.96 -5.99 -6.03
C MET A 36 -1.81 -7.26 -6.05
N ASN A 37 -2.85 -7.34 -5.21
CA ASN A 37 -3.79 -8.47 -5.24
C ASN A 37 -4.52 -8.57 -6.59
N ASN A 38 -4.94 -7.43 -7.16
CA ASN A 38 -5.59 -7.42 -8.47
C ASN A 38 -4.65 -7.90 -9.58
N VAL A 39 -3.39 -7.47 -9.56
CA VAL A 39 -2.37 -7.92 -10.52
C VAL A 39 -2.11 -9.43 -10.38
N ALA A 40 -2.01 -9.93 -9.14
CA ALA A 40 -1.83 -11.35 -8.88
C ALA A 40 -3.00 -12.18 -9.42
N ASN A 41 -4.24 -11.75 -9.15
CA ASN A 41 -5.45 -12.42 -9.64
C ASN A 41 -5.51 -12.44 -11.17
N ALA A 42 -5.26 -11.30 -11.82
CA ALA A 42 -5.23 -11.23 -13.28
C ALA A 42 -4.13 -12.14 -13.89
N THR A 43 -2.99 -12.25 -13.21
CA THR A 43 -1.90 -13.13 -13.65
C THR A 43 -2.29 -14.61 -13.49
N ILE A 44 -2.95 -14.97 -12.39
CA ILE A 44 -3.47 -16.33 -12.17
C ILE A 44 -4.51 -16.67 -13.23
N GLU A 45 -5.46 -15.77 -13.49
CA GLU A 45 -6.48 -15.94 -14.54
C GLU A 45 -5.86 -16.15 -15.91
N MET A 46 -4.83 -15.36 -16.27
CA MET A 46 -4.10 -15.51 -17.52
C MET A 46 -3.46 -16.91 -17.62
N TRP A 47 -2.83 -17.41 -16.56
CA TRP A 47 -2.21 -18.74 -16.59
C TRP A 47 -3.23 -19.87 -16.65
N ASN A 48 -4.36 -19.73 -15.96
CA ASN A 48 -5.47 -20.69 -16.04
C ASN A 48 -6.04 -20.75 -17.47
N ASP A 49 -6.16 -19.60 -18.14
CA ASP A 49 -6.61 -19.55 -19.54
C ASP A 49 -5.60 -20.24 -20.48
N VAL A 50 -4.31 -19.96 -20.31
CA VAL A 50 -3.25 -20.64 -21.06
C VAL A 50 -3.27 -22.16 -20.84
N GLU A 51 -3.44 -22.60 -19.59
CA GLU A 51 -3.56 -24.02 -19.24
C GLU A 51 -4.76 -24.66 -19.95
N ALA A 52 -5.93 -24.02 -19.86
CA ALA A 52 -7.16 -24.50 -20.49
C ALA A 52 -7.02 -24.60 -22.02
N GLN A 53 -6.48 -23.57 -22.67
CA GLN A 53 -6.24 -23.59 -24.12
C GLN A 53 -5.22 -24.64 -24.53
N THR A 54 -4.18 -24.84 -23.72
CA THR A 54 -3.16 -25.86 -23.98
C THR A 54 -3.74 -27.27 -23.86
N SER A 55 -4.53 -27.55 -22.81
CA SER A 55 -5.22 -28.84 -22.65
C SER A 55 -6.14 -29.12 -23.84
N ALA A 56 -6.95 -28.12 -24.22
CA ALA A 56 -7.86 -28.23 -25.36
C ALA A 56 -7.12 -28.51 -26.68
N ALA A 57 -5.98 -27.85 -26.92
CA ALA A 57 -5.15 -28.08 -28.10
C ALA A 57 -4.49 -29.46 -28.09
N MET A 58 -4.13 -29.98 -26.92
CA MET A 58 -3.55 -31.32 -26.74
C MET A 58 -4.58 -32.45 -26.83
N GLY A 59 -5.88 -32.15 -26.87
CA GLY A 59 -6.95 -33.14 -26.99
C GLY A 59 -7.08 -34.09 -25.79
N ASN A 60 -6.53 -33.72 -24.63
CA ASN A 60 -6.72 -34.41 -23.35
C ASN A 60 -7.40 -33.48 -22.35
#